data_AF-A0AAN4Z2C6-F1
#
_entry.id   AF-A0AAN4Z2C6-F1
#
_cell.length_a   1.000
_cell.length_b   1.000
_cell.length_c   1.000
_cell.angle_alpha   90.00
_cell.angle_beta   90.00
_cell.angle_gamma   90.00
#
_symmetry.space_group_name_H-M   'P 1'
#
loop_
_entity.id
_entity.type
_entity.pdbx_description
1 polymer ?
#
loop_
_entity_poly.entity_id
_entity_poly.type
_entity_poly.pdbx_seq_one_letter_code
_entity_poly.pdbx_strand_id
1 'polypeptide(L)'
;MGRMHKPGKGISRSSIPYRRSFPTWHKLSGDDVTEQIFKLAKKGISPSQIGVILWDSHGVAHNSRVAGNKVARIVMARNCS
;
A
#
# COMPACT_ATOMS: atom_id res chain seq x y z
N MET A 1 -8.50 -17.46 1.58
CA MET A 1 -9.30 -17.07 0.41
C MET A 1 -10.10 -18.27 -0.04
N GLY A 2 -11.43 -18.24 0.10
CA GLY A 2 -12.29 -19.24 -0.52
C GLY A 2 -12.16 -19.15 -2.05
N ARG A 3 -12.28 -20.28 -2.74
CA ARG A 3 -12.20 -20.29 -4.20
C ARG A 3 -13.61 -20.10 -4.78
N MET A 4 -13.78 -19.12 -5.66
CA MET A 4 -15.08 -18.87 -6.33
C MET A 4 -15.56 -20.08 -7.14
N HIS A 5 -14.64 -20.78 -7.80
CA HIS A 5 -14.94 -21.91 -8.68
C HIS A 5 -14.50 -23.28 -8.12
N LYS A 6 -14.17 -23.39 -6.83
CA LYS A 6 -13.84 -24.68 -6.20
C LYS A 6 -14.43 -24.75 -4.78
N PRO A 7 -14.87 -25.92 -4.28
CA PRO A 7 -15.55 -26.04 -2.99
C PRO A 7 -14.66 -25.82 -1.74
N GLY A 8 -13.41 -25.38 -1.89
CA GLY A 8 -12.47 -25.20 -0.78
C GLY A 8 -12.82 -24.01 0.14
N LYS A 9 -12.70 -24.21 1.46
CA LYS A 9 -13.06 -23.25 2.53
C LYS A 9 -11.86 -22.53 3.16
N GLY A 10 -10.78 -22.31 2.40
CA GLY A 10 -9.55 -21.71 2.94
C GLY A 10 -9.73 -20.28 3.46
N ILE A 11 -9.29 -20.00 4.69
CA ILE A 11 -9.48 -18.71 5.38
C ILE A 11 -8.27 -17.76 5.38
N SER A 12 -7.15 -18.17 4.78
CA SER A 12 -5.91 -17.36 4.77
C SER A 12 -6.15 -15.97 4.14
N ARG A 13 -5.83 -14.92 4.89
CA ARG A 13 -5.89 -13.51 4.49
C ARG A 13 -4.94 -12.69 5.36
N SER A 14 -4.52 -11.53 4.88
CA SER A 14 -3.75 -10.58 5.69
C SER A 14 -4.60 -10.03 6.84
N SER A 15 -4.01 -9.91 8.03
CA SER A 15 -4.63 -9.30 9.21
C SER A 15 -3.96 -7.97 9.51
N ILE A 16 -4.72 -6.88 9.43
CA ILE A 16 -4.21 -5.53 9.65
C ILE A 16 -4.05 -5.27 11.16
N PRO A 17 -2.95 -4.66 11.63
CA PRO A 17 -2.78 -4.34 13.05
C PRO A 17 -3.87 -3.41 13.58
N TYR A 18 -4.31 -3.61 14.83
CA TYR A 18 -5.33 -2.78 15.47
C TYR A 18 -4.90 -1.30 15.56
N ARG A 19 -3.68 -1.05 16.05
CA ARG A 19 -3.12 0.30 16.19
C ARG A 19 -2.97 0.95 14.82
N ARG A 20 -3.57 2.14 14.66
CA ARG A 20 -3.54 2.94 13.42
C ARG A 20 -2.46 4.02 13.40
N SER A 21 -1.94 4.41 14.57
CA SER A 21 -0.88 5.40 14.66
C SER A 21 0.45 4.85 14.13
N PHE A 22 1.25 5.76 13.61
CA PHE A 22 2.55 5.44 13.07
C PHE A 22 3.54 5.06 14.19
N PRO A 23 4.40 4.05 13.98
CA PRO A 23 5.44 3.73 14.95
C PRO A 23 6.47 4.86 15.04
N THR A 24 6.96 5.14 16.25
CA THR A 24 7.87 6.25 16.53
C THR A 24 9.26 6.11 15.90
N TRP A 25 9.68 4.88 15.60
CA TRP A 25 10.97 4.59 14.95
C TRP A 25 10.96 4.87 13.45
N HIS A 26 9.79 5.03 12.84
CA HIS A 26 9.65 5.27 11.41
C HIS A 26 9.55 6.78 11.16
N LYS A 27 10.53 7.33 10.43
CA LYS A 27 10.71 8.78 10.25
C LYS A 27 10.26 9.32 8.89
N LEU A 28 9.61 8.50 8.06
CA LEU A 28 9.21 8.91 6.71
C LEU A 28 7.99 9.82 6.79
N SER A 29 8.05 10.96 6.09
CA SER A 29 6.91 11.86 5.96
C SER A 29 5.86 11.27 5.01
N GLY A 30 4.60 11.71 5.16
CA GLY A 30 3.54 11.41 4.20
C GLY A 30 3.91 11.85 2.78
N ASP A 31 4.57 13.00 2.65
CA ASP A 31 4.96 13.57 1.36
C ASP A 31 6.01 12.70 0.65
N ASP A 32 7.04 12.24 1.37
CA ASP A 32 8.08 11.34 0.84
C ASP A 32 7.47 10.06 0.26
N VAL A 33 6.49 9.49 0.97
CA VAL A 33 5.78 8.28 0.54
C VAL A 33 4.95 8.56 -0.72
N THR A 34 4.30 9.73 -0.82
CA THR A 34 3.59 10.09 -2.04
C THR A 34 4.55 10.21 -3.22
N GLU A 35 5.71 10.86 -3.06
CA GLU A 35 6.70 10.97 -4.13
C GLU A 35 7.20 9.61 -4.62
N GLN A 36 7.47 8.68 -3.69
CA GLN A 36 7.86 7.32 -4.04
C GLN A 36 6.77 6.60 -4.83
N ILE A 37 5.50 6.73 -4.42
CA ILE A 37 4.35 6.18 -5.16
C ILE A 37 4.35 6.72 -6.59
N PHE A 38 4.60 8.01 -6.80
CA PHE A 38 4.62 8.59 -8.15
C PHE A 38 5.81 8.11 -8.98
N LYS A 39 7.00 7.98 -8.39
CA LYS A 39 8.17 7.43 -9.07
C LYS A 39 7.91 5.99 -9.53
N LEU A 40 7.23 5.18 -8.71
CA LEU A 40 6.88 3.80 -9.05
C LEU A 40 5.73 3.72 -10.06
N ALA A 41 4.73 4.60 -9.95
CA ALA A 41 3.62 4.67 -10.90
C ALA A 41 4.10 5.08 -12.31
N LYS A 42 5.01 6.05 -12.42
CA LYS A 42 5.63 6.45 -13.69
C LYS A 42 6.42 5.32 -14.36
N LYS A 43 6.91 4.34 -13.59
CA LYS A 43 7.55 3.14 -14.11
C LYS A 43 6.55 2.10 -14.64
N GLY A 44 5.24 2.38 -14.55
CA GLY A 44 4.18 1.48 -15.00
C GLY A 44 3.86 0.35 -14.01
N ILE A 45 4.30 0.46 -12.76
CA ILE A 45 4.05 -0.57 -11.73
C ILE A 45 2.59 -0.48 -11.26
N SER A 46 1.92 -1.63 -11.16
CA SER A 46 0.53 -1.69 -10.71
C SER A 46 0.38 -1.24 -9.24
N PRO A 47 -0.75 -0.62 -8.87
CA PRO A 47 -1.00 -0.16 -7.49
C PRO A 47 -0.79 -1.24 -6.41
N SER A 48 -1.13 -2.50 -6.71
CA SER A 48 -0.92 -3.63 -5.80
C SER A 48 0.57 -3.91 -5.56
N GLN A 49 1.37 -3.89 -6.63
CA GLN A 49 2.82 -4.09 -6.53
C GLN A 49 3.52 -2.90 -5.86
N ILE A 50 3.05 -1.67 -6.11
CA ILE A 50 3.56 -0.47 -5.42
C ILE A 50 3.42 -0.65 -3.91
N GLY A 51 2.27 -1.11 -3.42
CA GLY A 51 2.05 -1.37 -2.00
C GLY A 51 3.02 -2.38 -1.41
N VAL A 52 3.37 -3.43 -2.15
CA VAL A 52 4.33 -4.46 -1.71
C VAL A 52 5.75 -3.88 -1.64
N ILE A 53 6.17 -3.12 -2.64
CA ILE A 53 7.51 -2.50 -2.68
C ILE A 53 7.70 -1.52 -1.50
N LEU A 54 6.68 -0.71 -1.22
CA LEU A 54 6.69 0.22 -0.08
C LEU A 54 6.82 -0.53 1.26
N TRP A 55 6.21 -1.70 1.37
CA TRP A 55 6.30 -2.53 2.57
C TRP A 55 7.71 -3.13 2.72
N ASP A 56 8.19 -3.83 1.70
CA ASP A 56 9.41 -4.64 1.79
C ASP A 56 10.68 -3.78 1.80
N SER A 57 10.72 -2.71 1.00
CA SER A 57 11.92 -1.88 0.83
C SER A 57 11.94 -0.64 1.72
N HIS A 58 10.78 -0.06 2.04
CA HIS A 58 10.68 1.20 2.77
C HIS A 58 10.08 1.05 4.17
N GLY A 59 9.63 -0.15 4.56
CA GLY A 59 9.07 -0.42 5.89
C GLY A 59 7.67 0.18 6.11
N VAL A 60 7.01 0.65 5.04
CA VAL A 60 5.70 1.28 5.13
C VAL A 60 4.62 0.19 5.21
N ALA A 61 4.24 -0.16 6.44
CA ALA A 61 3.24 -1.20 6.68
C ALA A 61 1.88 -0.89 6.04
N HIS A 62 1.42 0.36 6.06
CA HIS A 62 0.17 0.69 5.37
C HIS A 62 0.17 2.13 4.87
N ASN A 63 0.26 2.28 3.54
CA ASN A 63 0.28 3.57 2.85
C ASN A 63 -0.82 4.54 3.31
N SER A 64 -2.05 4.06 3.51
CA SER A 64 -3.18 4.90 3.92
C SER A 64 -3.04 5.50 5.32
N ARG A 65 -2.20 4.90 6.18
CA ARG A 65 -1.92 5.45 7.52
C ARG A 65 -0.88 6.57 7.49
N VAL A 66 -0.03 6.58 6.47
CA VAL A 66 1.07 7.55 6.34
C VAL A 66 0.64 8.72 5.46
N ALA A 67 0.14 8.42 4.26
CA ALA A 67 -0.25 9.40 3.26
C ALA A 67 -1.75 9.81 3.33
N GLY A 68 -2.52 9.25 4.26
CA GLY A 68 -3.95 9.56 4.45
C GLY A 68 -4.89 9.01 3.37
N ASN A 69 -4.36 8.52 2.24
CA ASN A 69 -5.13 8.00 1.11
C ASN A 69 -4.57 6.67 0.59
N LYS A 70 -5.40 5.91 -0.14
CA LYS A 70 -4.98 4.67 -0.81
C LYS A 70 -4.13 5.00 -2.06
N VAL A 71 -3.18 4.13 -2.40
CA VAL A 71 -2.31 4.28 -3.59
C VAL A 71 -3.10 4.57 -4.87
N ALA A 72 -4.18 3.83 -5.14
CA ALA A 72 -5.01 4.04 -6.33
C ALA A 72 -5.56 5.48 -6.41
N ARG A 73 -5.98 6.07 -5.29
CA ARG A 73 -6.45 7.46 -5.23
C ARG A 73 -5.32 8.46 -5.45
N ILE A 74 -4.14 8.19 -4.88
CA ILE A 74 -2.97 9.05 -5.00
C ILE A 74 -2.51 9.11 -6.47
N VAL A 75 -2.48 7.97 -7.16
CA VAL A 75 -2.11 7.88 -8.59
C VAL A 75 -3.14 8.59 -9.47
N MET A 76 -4.44 8.40 -9.21
CA MET A 76 -5.52 9.07 -9.95
C MET A 76 -5.53 10.59 -9.75
N ALA A 77 -5.30 11.06 -8.52
CA ALA A 77 -5.29 12.49 -8.21
C ALA A 77 -4.19 13.28 -8.94
N ARG A 78 -3.12 12.62 -9.39
CA ARG A 78 -2.00 13.24 -10.12
C ARG A 78 -1.99 12.89 -11.61
N ASN A 79 -3.12 12.43 -12.17
CA ASN A 79 -3.31 12.09 -13.59
C ASN A 79 -2.24 11.14 -14.15
N CYS A 80 -1.78 10.17 -13.36
CA CYS A 80 -0.75 9.20 -13.74
C CYS A 80 -1.33 7.80 -14.05
N SER A 81 -2.60 7.73 -14.43
CA SER A 81 -3.34 6.48 -14.73
C SER A 81 -3.54 6.26 -16.22
#